data_AF-A0AAU6UE99-F1
#
_entry.id   AF-A0AAU6UE99-F1
#
_cell.length_a   1.000
_cell.length_b   1.000
_cell.length_c   1.000
_cell.angle_alpha   90.00
_cell.angle_beta   90.00
_cell.angle_gamma   90.00
#
_symmetry.space_group_name_H-M   'P 1'
#
loop_
_entity.id
_entity.type
_entity.pdbx_description
1 polymer ?
#
loop_
_entity_poly.entity_id
_entity_poly.type
_entity_poly.pdbx_seq_one_letter_code
_entity_poly.pdbx_strand_id
1 'polypeptide(L)'
;MIWAVSDSRVTGSNGSVMTDNCPKLFKIDVNAFRKDDYFKVRPIRLLSLGFGFSGSTLIGTNVKEMLSAFLGNLNEVSFTDAPDYPFEQRIPTLLQISELAKRIGERYIMSLGQSYPANARCEFSIFGYCKQSSSLKAYKLSNSPTNPTELNIEEANISNGSFLIIGDRKQEISDLIEEKKSQFEVNSLNWWRAPFITLTNILRDEHAATIGGYLQFCISSSIDTRMYFISPSEGVGASIVGFDLFTEVGLIGGFLPGINVGMSMPGPDGWNLTSGSR
;
A
#
# COMPACT_ATOMS: atom_id res chain seq x y z
N MET A 1 -2.46 14.91 -2.28
CA MET A 1 -2.77 13.46 -2.41
C MET A 1 -1.49 12.70 -2.09
N ILE A 2 -1.59 11.48 -1.56
CA ILE A 2 -0.47 10.53 -1.49
C ILE A 2 -0.75 9.47 -2.52
N TRP A 3 0.28 8.99 -3.20
CA TRP A 3 0.17 7.81 -4.04
C TRP A 3 1.33 6.86 -3.74
N ALA A 4 1.11 5.58 -3.99
CA ALA A 4 2.07 4.51 -3.77
C ALA A 4 2.04 3.55 -4.96
N VAL A 5 3.20 3.00 -5.28
CA VAL A 5 3.39 1.96 -6.28
C VAL A 5 4.13 0.78 -5.69
N SER A 6 3.85 -0.42 -6.19
CA SER A 6 4.56 -1.64 -5.78
C SER A 6 4.67 -2.61 -6.95
N ASP A 7 5.71 -3.44 -6.91
CA ASP A 7 5.80 -4.66 -7.71
C ASP A 7 5.00 -5.79 -7.03
N SER A 8 4.94 -6.97 -7.64
CA SER A 8 4.25 -8.15 -7.09
C SER A 8 5.09 -9.43 -7.02
N ARG A 9 6.40 -9.34 -7.32
CA ARG A 9 7.31 -10.48 -7.27
C ARG A 9 7.61 -10.90 -5.86
N VAL A 10 7.61 -12.20 -5.61
CA VAL A 10 8.15 -12.81 -4.39
C VAL A 10 9.29 -13.71 -4.79
N THR A 11 10.43 -13.50 -4.16
CA THR A 11 11.62 -14.35 -4.33
C THR A 11 11.83 -15.22 -3.11
N GLY A 12 12.27 -16.45 -3.34
CA GLY A 12 12.70 -17.36 -2.28
C GLY A 12 14.06 -16.96 -1.71
N SER A 13 14.46 -17.62 -0.62
CA SER A 13 15.74 -17.37 0.05
C SER A 13 16.97 -17.67 -0.82
N ASN A 14 16.81 -18.45 -1.88
CA ASN A 14 17.84 -18.76 -2.88
C ASN A 14 17.87 -17.74 -4.05
N GLY A 15 17.07 -16.67 -3.99
CA GLY A 15 16.95 -15.68 -5.06
C GLY A 15 16.08 -16.10 -6.25
N SER A 16 15.53 -17.32 -6.24
CA SER A 16 14.61 -17.76 -7.29
C SER A 16 13.25 -17.08 -7.16
N VAL A 17 12.61 -16.76 -8.29
CA VAL A 17 11.24 -16.24 -8.30
C VAL A 17 10.28 -17.35 -7.86
N MET A 18 9.54 -17.09 -6.79
CA MET A 18 8.47 -17.99 -6.31
C MET A 18 7.14 -17.68 -6.99
N THR A 19 6.82 -16.40 -7.18
CA THR A 19 5.63 -15.95 -7.91
C THR A 19 5.80 -14.50 -8.34
N ASP A 20 5.19 -14.14 -9.47
CA ASP A 20 5.06 -12.75 -9.90
C ASP A 20 3.67 -12.17 -9.57
N ASN A 21 2.79 -12.94 -8.92
CA ASN A 21 1.38 -12.59 -8.75
C ASN A 21 0.97 -12.27 -7.30
N CYS A 22 1.91 -11.86 -6.44
CA CYS A 22 1.61 -11.56 -5.04
C CYS A 22 1.26 -10.07 -4.85
N PRO A 23 0.02 -9.70 -4.48
CA PRO A 23 -0.28 -8.33 -4.13
C PRO A 23 0.52 -7.92 -2.88
N LYS A 24 1.03 -6.69 -2.88
CA LYS A 24 1.82 -6.10 -1.78
C LYS A 24 1.30 -4.72 -1.36
N LEU A 25 0.37 -4.15 -2.13
CA LEU A 25 -0.23 -2.85 -1.90
C LEU A 25 -1.76 -2.98 -1.88
N PHE A 26 -2.39 -2.43 -0.85
CA PHE A 26 -3.79 -2.66 -0.56
C PHE A 26 -4.49 -1.38 -0.09
N LYS A 27 -5.80 -1.36 -0.27
CA LYS A 27 -6.72 -0.49 0.45
C LYS A 27 -7.30 -1.25 1.64
N ILE A 28 -7.37 -0.61 2.80
CA ILE A 28 -8.09 -1.10 3.98
C ILE A 28 -9.20 -0.10 4.32
N ASP A 29 -10.43 -0.61 4.42
CA ASP A 29 -11.59 0.16 4.86
C ASP A 29 -11.75 0.06 6.38
N VAL A 30 -11.95 1.21 7.01
CA VAL A 30 -12.21 1.30 8.44
C VAL A 30 -13.68 1.61 8.62
N ASN A 31 -14.42 0.63 9.15
CA ASN A 31 -15.85 0.71 9.35
C ASN A 31 -16.18 0.51 10.84
N ALA A 32 -17.16 1.26 11.32
CA ALA A 32 -17.71 1.09 12.64
C ALA A 32 -19.21 0.85 12.58
N PHE A 33 -19.72 0.18 13.62
CA PHE A 33 -21.13 0.01 13.86
C PHE A 33 -21.53 0.86 15.06
N ARG A 34 -22.67 1.55 14.93
CA ARG A 34 -23.23 2.30 16.05
C ARG A 34 -23.61 1.35 17.16
N LYS A 35 -23.63 1.85 18.39
CA LYS A 35 -24.01 1.09 19.59
C LYS A 35 -25.39 0.43 19.50
N ASP A 36 -26.31 1.00 18.74
CA ASP A 36 -27.68 0.51 18.54
C ASP A 36 -27.82 -0.45 17.34
N ASP A 37 -26.74 -0.69 16.59
CA ASP A 37 -26.71 -1.65 15.49
C ASP A 37 -26.22 -3.04 15.92
N TYR A 38 -27.02 -3.69 16.78
CA TYR A 38 -26.71 -5.02 17.33
C TYR A 38 -26.48 -6.10 16.27
N PHE A 39 -27.17 -6.01 15.13
CA PHE A 39 -27.07 -6.96 14.03
C PHE A 39 -25.95 -6.63 13.04
N LYS A 40 -25.27 -5.48 13.21
CA LYS A 40 -24.17 -5.03 12.34
C LYS A 40 -24.54 -4.97 10.87
N VAL A 41 -25.71 -4.41 10.58
CA VAL A 41 -26.27 -4.34 9.21
C VAL A 41 -26.07 -2.97 8.55
N ARG A 42 -25.65 -1.95 9.31
CA ARG A 42 -25.49 -0.55 8.85
C ARG A 42 -24.10 -0.03 9.20
N PRO A 43 -23.05 -0.48 8.49
CA PRO A 43 -21.69 0.00 8.73
C PRO A 43 -21.56 1.50 8.39
N ILE A 44 -20.83 2.22 9.23
CA ILE A 44 -20.39 3.59 9.00
C ILE A 44 -18.93 3.55 8.59
N ARG A 45 -18.63 4.01 7.38
CA ARG A 45 -17.25 4.15 6.92
C ARG A 45 -16.61 5.35 7.60
N LEU A 46 -15.63 5.08 8.47
CA LEU A 46 -14.89 6.11 9.20
C LEU A 46 -13.80 6.75 8.34
N LEU A 47 -12.98 5.90 7.70
CA LEU A 47 -11.92 6.29 6.78
C LEU A 47 -11.51 5.10 5.91
N SER A 48 -10.59 5.34 4.99
CA SER A 48 -9.88 4.28 4.27
C SER A 48 -8.42 4.65 4.11
N LEU A 49 -7.55 3.66 4.21
CA LEU A 49 -6.10 3.85 4.21
C LEU A 49 -5.42 2.91 3.21
N GLY A 50 -4.23 3.28 2.80
CA GLY A 50 -3.34 2.44 2.02
C GLY A 50 -2.42 1.66 2.95
N PHE A 51 -2.22 0.38 2.64
CA PHE A 51 -1.28 -0.50 3.33
C PHE A 51 -0.36 -1.14 2.30
N GLY A 52 0.95 -1.00 2.48
CA GLY A 52 1.97 -1.67 1.69
C GLY A 52 2.89 -2.49 2.58
N PHE A 53 3.46 -3.58 2.06
CA PHE A 53 4.48 -4.33 2.79
C PHE A 53 5.65 -4.76 1.89
N SER A 54 6.80 -5.04 2.53
CA SER A 54 7.96 -5.68 1.91
C SER A 54 8.63 -6.65 2.90
N GLY A 55 9.45 -7.57 2.39
CA GLY A 55 10.04 -8.66 3.18
C GLY A 55 9.10 -9.86 3.28
N SER A 56 8.94 -10.40 4.48
CA SER A 56 8.18 -11.63 4.73
C SER A 56 6.72 -11.54 4.27
N THR A 57 6.39 -12.22 3.16
CA THR A 57 5.02 -12.28 2.61
C THR A 57 4.03 -12.85 3.61
N LEU A 58 4.43 -13.88 4.36
CA LEU A 58 3.57 -14.48 5.39
C LEU A 58 3.21 -13.45 6.47
N ILE A 59 4.17 -12.66 6.94
CA ILE A 59 3.90 -11.62 7.95
C ILE A 59 3.06 -10.50 7.32
N GLY A 60 3.49 -9.96 6.18
CA GLY A 60 2.84 -8.81 5.53
C GLY A 60 1.37 -9.07 5.21
N THR A 61 1.06 -10.22 4.59
CA THR A 61 -0.33 -10.60 4.28
C THR A 61 -1.16 -10.81 5.53
N ASN A 62 -0.63 -11.50 6.56
CA ASN A 62 -1.39 -11.72 7.79
C ASN A 62 -1.65 -10.42 8.56
N VAL A 63 -0.67 -9.51 8.63
CA VAL A 63 -0.88 -8.18 9.23
C VAL A 63 -2.00 -7.43 8.49
N LYS A 64 -1.96 -7.43 7.15
CA LYS A 64 -3.01 -6.84 6.31
C LYS A 64 -4.39 -7.43 6.59
N GLU A 65 -4.52 -8.77 6.62
CA GLU A 65 -5.81 -9.43 6.87
C GLU A 65 -6.34 -9.13 8.27
N MET A 66 -5.48 -9.18 9.29
CA MET A 66 -5.87 -8.89 10.67
C MET A 66 -6.29 -7.43 10.85
N LEU A 67 -5.57 -6.48 10.23
CA LEU A 67 -5.98 -5.09 10.19
C LEU A 67 -7.35 -4.93 9.52
N SER A 68 -7.57 -5.59 8.37
CA SER A 68 -8.85 -5.53 7.65
C SER A 68 -10.00 -6.09 8.48
N ALA A 69 -9.78 -7.20 9.18
CA ALA A 69 -10.77 -7.83 10.04
C ALA A 69 -11.13 -6.95 11.25
N PHE A 70 -10.14 -6.37 11.93
CA PHE A 70 -10.38 -5.52 13.09
C PHE A 70 -10.98 -4.16 12.71
N LEU A 71 -10.38 -3.49 11.73
CA LEU A 71 -10.78 -2.14 11.33
C LEU A 71 -12.08 -2.14 10.53
N GLY A 72 -12.41 -3.22 9.83
CA GLY A 72 -13.68 -3.36 9.12
C GLY A 72 -14.89 -3.64 10.02
N ASN A 73 -14.68 -3.84 11.32
CA ASN A 73 -15.73 -4.26 12.26
C ASN A 73 -15.63 -3.60 13.65
N LEU A 74 -15.26 -2.32 13.69
CA LEU A 74 -15.19 -1.56 14.95
C LEU A 74 -16.59 -1.36 15.54
N ASN A 75 -16.68 -1.25 16.86
CA ASN A 75 -17.94 -0.96 17.55
C ASN A 75 -17.76 0.34 18.33
N GLU A 76 -18.76 1.23 18.26
CA GLU A 76 -18.77 2.40 19.12
C GLU A 76 -18.92 1.96 20.58
N VAL A 77 -17.92 2.27 21.40
CA VAL A 77 -17.96 2.03 22.85
C VAL A 77 -18.91 3.04 23.49
N SER A 78 -19.73 2.60 24.46
CA SER A 78 -20.55 3.51 25.25
C SER A 78 -19.67 4.23 26.27
N PHE A 79 -19.68 5.56 26.24
CA PHE A 79 -18.81 6.47 27.00
C PHE A 79 -19.22 6.58 28.48
N THR A 80 -19.31 5.48 29.23
CA THR A 80 -19.57 5.57 30.68
C THR A 80 -18.35 6.00 31.49
N ASP A 81 -17.13 5.88 30.93
CA ASP A 81 -15.87 6.14 31.65
C ASP A 81 -14.89 7.10 30.91
N ALA A 82 -15.35 7.80 29.86
CA ALA A 82 -14.51 8.71 29.08
C ALA A 82 -15.26 10.00 28.70
N PRO A 83 -14.55 11.13 28.46
CA PRO A 83 -15.17 12.39 28.04
C PRO A 83 -15.99 12.21 26.75
N ASP A 84 -17.09 12.96 26.63
CA ASP A 84 -17.92 12.98 25.42
C ASP A 84 -17.19 13.72 24.29
N TYR A 85 -16.43 12.97 23.49
CA TYR A 85 -15.65 13.52 22.38
C TYR A 85 -16.51 13.67 21.12
N PRO A 86 -16.33 14.76 20.33
CA PRO A 86 -16.88 14.88 18.99
C PRO A 86 -16.56 13.64 18.14
N PHE A 87 -17.49 13.23 17.27
CA PHE A 87 -17.34 12.00 16.47
C PHE A 87 -16.02 11.93 15.69
N GLU A 88 -15.58 13.05 15.13
CA GLU A 88 -14.34 13.18 14.37
C GLU A 88 -13.09 12.87 15.20
N GLN A 89 -13.12 13.19 16.51
CA GLN A 89 -12.02 12.88 17.44
C GLN A 89 -12.02 11.41 17.87
N ARG A 90 -13.15 10.69 17.67
CA ARG A 90 -13.26 9.25 17.90
C ARG A 90 -12.76 8.42 16.71
N ILE A 91 -12.63 9.02 15.53
CA ILE A 91 -12.10 8.36 14.33
C ILE A 91 -10.61 8.03 14.56
N PRO A 92 -10.16 6.77 14.39
CA PRO A 92 -8.77 6.39 14.61
C PRO A 92 -7.79 7.19 13.75
N THR A 93 -6.70 7.64 14.35
CA THR A 93 -5.57 8.22 13.61
C THR A 93 -4.76 7.14 12.89
N LEU A 94 -4.03 7.52 11.84
CA LEU A 94 -3.11 6.60 11.18
C LEU A 94 -1.97 6.12 12.09
N LEU A 95 -1.60 6.91 13.10
CA LEU A 95 -0.62 6.50 14.11
C LEU A 95 -1.18 5.37 14.99
N GLN A 96 -2.41 5.49 15.50
CA GLN A 96 -3.05 4.43 16.28
C GLN A 96 -3.23 3.13 15.47
N ILE A 97 -3.54 3.27 14.17
CA ILE A 97 -3.60 2.11 13.26
C ILE A 97 -2.20 1.52 13.04
N SER A 98 -1.16 2.35 12.97
CA SER A 98 0.23 1.90 12.88
C SER A 98 0.68 1.18 14.15
N GLU A 99 0.28 1.64 15.33
CA GLU A 99 0.53 0.94 16.60
C GLU A 99 -0.18 -0.42 16.65
N LEU A 100 -1.39 -0.52 16.11
CA LEU A 100 -2.07 -1.82 15.96
C LEU A 100 -1.31 -2.74 15.01
N ALA A 101 -0.86 -2.21 13.85
CA ALA A 101 -0.06 -2.95 12.89
C ALA A 101 1.26 -3.44 13.50
N LYS A 102 1.93 -2.60 14.30
CA LYS A 102 3.11 -2.95 15.08
C LYS A 102 2.83 -4.14 16.00
N ARG A 103 1.79 -4.06 16.84
CA ARG A 103 1.44 -5.15 17.78
C ARG A 103 1.16 -6.48 17.08
N ILE A 104 0.45 -6.45 15.95
CA ILE A 104 0.16 -7.65 15.15
C ILE A 104 1.45 -8.18 14.50
N GLY A 105 2.24 -7.29 13.88
CA GLY A 105 3.48 -7.62 13.21
C GLY A 105 4.50 -8.26 14.15
N GLU A 106 4.77 -7.63 15.30
CA GLU A 106 5.70 -8.15 16.33
C GLU A 106 5.29 -9.55 16.80
N ARG A 107 3.99 -9.82 16.95
CA ARG A 107 3.50 -11.16 17.30
C ARG A 107 3.84 -12.20 16.23
N TYR A 108 3.67 -11.87 14.95
CA TYR A 108 4.06 -12.77 13.86
C TYR A 108 5.58 -12.91 13.71
N ILE A 109 6.33 -11.82 13.89
CA ILE A 109 7.79 -11.83 13.88
C ILE A 109 8.32 -12.76 14.97
N MET A 110 7.78 -12.68 16.20
CA MET A 110 8.18 -13.57 17.29
C MET A 110 7.82 -15.03 16.98
N SER A 111 6.60 -15.30 16.52
CA SER A 111 6.15 -16.66 16.24
C SER A 111 6.93 -17.33 15.09
N LEU A 112 7.24 -16.57 14.03
CA LEU A 112 7.98 -17.10 12.88
C LEU A 112 9.48 -17.08 13.11
N GLY A 113 10.00 -16.03 13.75
CA GLY A 113 11.42 -15.85 14.01
C GLY A 113 12.02 -16.93 14.91
N GLN A 114 11.21 -17.58 15.75
CA GLN A 114 11.64 -18.78 16.51
C GLN A 114 12.05 -19.94 15.60
N SER A 115 11.37 -20.13 14.47
CA SER A 115 11.63 -21.24 13.54
C SER A 115 12.44 -20.81 12.30
N TYR A 116 12.28 -19.56 11.86
CA TYR A 116 12.82 -19.02 10.61
C TYR A 116 13.31 -17.56 10.79
N PRO A 117 14.39 -17.31 11.56
CA PRO A 117 14.84 -15.97 11.90
C PRO A 117 15.23 -15.11 10.70
N ALA A 118 15.78 -15.71 9.63
CA ALA A 118 16.11 -15.00 8.40
C ALA A 118 14.88 -14.51 7.62
N ASN A 119 13.72 -15.16 7.81
CA ASN A 119 12.48 -14.90 7.07
C ASN A 119 11.49 -14.02 7.85
N ALA A 120 11.89 -13.48 9.00
CA ALA A 120 11.04 -12.66 9.86
C ALA A 120 11.18 -11.15 9.62
N ARG A 121 12.10 -10.74 8.73
CA ARG A 121 12.28 -9.32 8.36
C ARG A 121 11.07 -8.84 7.55
N CYS A 122 10.53 -7.69 7.93
CA CYS A 122 9.40 -7.07 7.27
C CYS A 122 9.38 -5.55 7.46
N GLU A 123 8.82 -4.86 6.47
CA GLU A 123 8.50 -3.45 6.58
C GLU A 123 7.09 -3.21 6.10
N PHE A 124 6.42 -2.25 6.73
CA PHE A 124 5.07 -1.83 6.36
C PHE A 124 5.04 -0.34 6.06
N SER A 125 4.15 0.05 5.16
CA SER A 125 3.77 1.44 4.93
C SER A 125 2.28 1.60 5.15
N ILE A 126 1.90 2.57 5.96
CA ILE A 126 0.50 2.92 6.23
C ILE A 126 0.32 4.39 5.89
N PHE A 127 -0.57 4.70 4.95
CA PHE A 127 -0.74 6.06 4.47
C PHE A 127 -2.19 6.41 4.21
N GLY A 128 -2.50 7.70 4.32
CA GLY A 128 -3.77 8.25 3.88
C GLY A 128 -4.14 9.55 4.56
N TYR A 129 -5.43 9.88 4.53
CA TYR A 129 -5.92 11.12 5.13
C TYR A 129 -6.32 10.94 6.58
N CYS A 130 -5.66 11.68 7.46
CA CYS A 130 -6.01 11.76 8.87
C CYS A 130 -7.07 12.85 9.08
N LYS A 131 -8.28 12.45 9.48
CA LYS A 131 -9.40 13.39 9.70
C LYS A 131 -9.13 14.38 10.82
N GLN A 132 -8.53 13.91 11.92
CA GLN A 132 -8.25 14.76 13.09
C GLN A 132 -7.28 15.91 12.79
N SER A 133 -6.21 15.65 12.03
CA SER A 133 -5.22 16.66 11.66
C SER A 133 -5.52 17.34 10.32
N SER A 134 -6.60 16.96 9.64
CA SER A 134 -6.95 17.42 8.30
C SER A 134 -5.81 17.33 7.27
N SER A 135 -4.93 16.33 7.43
CA SER A 135 -3.70 16.22 6.65
C SER A 135 -3.44 14.80 6.17
N LEU A 136 -2.72 14.70 5.06
CA LEU A 136 -2.22 13.44 4.53
C LEU A 136 -0.96 13.04 5.33
N LYS A 137 -0.91 11.78 5.79
CA LYS A 137 0.22 11.24 6.55
C LYS A 137 0.61 9.88 5.99
N ALA A 138 1.88 9.53 6.15
CA ALA A 138 2.41 8.21 5.88
C ALA A 138 3.32 7.79 7.04
N TYR A 139 3.20 6.54 7.46
CA TYR A 139 4.02 5.93 8.50
C TYR A 139 4.75 4.73 7.92
N LYS A 140 6.02 4.60 8.26
CA LYS A 140 6.85 3.44 8.00
C LYS A 140 6.98 2.63 9.28
N LEU A 141 6.80 1.32 9.15
CA LEU A 141 7.15 0.36 10.18
C LEU A 141 8.28 -0.50 9.68
N SER A 142 9.33 -0.69 10.48
CA SER A 142 10.46 -1.55 10.12
C SER A 142 11.10 -2.17 11.34
N ASN A 143 11.67 -3.37 11.19
CA ASN A 143 12.40 -4.03 12.29
C ASN A 143 13.45 -3.09 12.89
N SER A 144 13.52 -3.04 14.22
CA SER A 144 14.54 -2.25 14.90
C SER A 144 15.93 -2.83 14.62
N PRO A 145 16.93 -1.98 14.30
CA PRO A 145 18.31 -2.44 14.15
C PRO A 145 18.89 -3.07 15.42
N THR A 146 18.41 -2.62 16.60
CA THR A 146 18.88 -3.11 17.90
C THR A 146 18.11 -4.32 18.40
N ASN A 147 16.82 -4.41 18.10
CA ASN A 147 15.99 -5.55 18.43
C ASN A 147 15.08 -5.95 17.24
N PRO A 148 15.51 -6.88 16.37
CA PRO A 148 14.76 -7.23 15.17
C PRO A 148 13.36 -7.81 15.43
N THR A 149 13.02 -8.22 16.65
CA THR A 149 11.66 -8.67 16.99
C THR A 149 10.67 -7.52 17.20
N GLU A 150 11.18 -6.30 17.36
CA GLU A 150 10.40 -5.07 17.53
C GLU A 150 10.35 -4.28 16.23
N LEU A 151 9.23 -3.59 15.99
CA LEU A 151 9.05 -2.68 14.87
C LEU A 151 9.09 -1.24 15.34
N ASN A 152 9.96 -0.41 14.76
CA ASN A 152 9.94 1.03 14.96
C ASN A 152 8.87 1.67 14.06
N ILE A 153 8.23 2.73 14.54
CA ILE A 153 7.28 3.53 13.75
C ILE A 153 7.92 4.90 13.48
N GLU A 154 7.95 5.30 12.21
CA GLU A 154 8.49 6.59 11.76
C GLU A 154 7.44 7.29 10.88
N GLU A 155 7.15 8.56 11.16
CA GLU A 155 6.33 9.39 10.25
C GLU A 155 7.19 9.82 9.06
N ALA A 156 6.80 9.41 7.85
CA ALA A 156 7.55 9.71 6.65
C ALA A 156 7.28 11.13 6.16
N ASN A 157 8.33 11.85 5.80
CA ASN A 157 8.19 13.12 5.08
C ASN A 157 7.84 12.84 3.61
N ILE A 158 6.64 13.25 3.21
CA ILE A 158 6.07 13.10 1.87
C ILE A 158 5.82 14.45 1.17
N SER A 159 6.42 15.52 1.70
CA SER A 159 6.31 16.87 1.15
C SER A 159 7.38 17.14 0.10
N ASN A 160 7.16 18.12 -0.78
CA ASN A 160 8.19 18.71 -1.64
C ASN A 160 9.01 17.72 -2.49
N GLY A 161 8.38 16.64 -2.97
CA GLY A 161 9.04 15.63 -3.81
C GLY A 161 9.79 14.56 -3.03
N SER A 162 9.79 14.61 -1.70
CA SER A 162 10.24 13.51 -0.86
C SER A 162 9.33 12.29 -1.04
N PHE A 163 9.94 11.11 -0.97
CA PHE A 163 9.26 9.83 -1.12
C PHE A 163 9.73 8.85 -0.03
N LEU A 164 8.87 7.85 0.23
CA LEU A 164 9.17 6.74 1.13
C LEU A 164 9.42 5.48 0.31
N ILE A 165 10.53 4.80 0.59
CA ILE A 165 10.85 3.48 0.01
C ILE A 165 10.94 2.45 1.15
N ILE A 166 10.29 1.30 0.94
CA ILE A 166 10.44 0.10 1.75
C ILE A 166 10.99 -1.03 0.88
N GLY A 167 11.69 -2.00 1.48
CA GLY A 167 12.27 -3.14 0.76
C GLY A 167 13.78 -3.28 0.93
N ASP A 168 14.40 -4.14 0.12
CA ASP A 168 15.80 -4.55 0.23
C ASP A 168 16.78 -3.67 -0.57
N ARG A 169 16.31 -3.02 -1.65
CA ARG A 169 17.16 -2.21 -2.56
C ARG A 169 17.00 -0.69 -2.38
N LYS A 170 16.68 -0.19 -1.18
CA LYS A 170 16.22 1.19 -0.97
C LYS A 170 17.17 2.27 -1.50
N GLN A 171 18.48 2.15 -1.22
CA GLN A 171 19.46 3.16 -1.63
C GLN A 171 19.56 3.22 -3.16
N GLU A 172 19.74 2.07 -3.78
CA GLU A 172 19.81 1.96 -5.25
C GLU A 172 18.56 2.54 -5.92
N ILE A 173 17.37 2.17 -5.43
CA ILE A 173 16.12 2.70 -5.98
C ILE A 173 16.01 4.20 -5.74
N SER A 174 16.45 4.71 -4.59
CA SER A 174 16.48 6.15 -4.31
C SER A 174 17.38 6.88 -5.31
N ASP A 175 18.56 6.35 -5.59
CA ASP A 175 19.53 6.95 -6.52
C ASP A 175 18.96 6.98 -7.95
N LEU A 176 18.34 5.88 -8.39
CA LEU A 176 17.68 5.80 -9.70
C LEU A 176 16.50 6.78 -9.83
N ILE A 177 15.75 7.01 -8.75
CA ILE A 177 14.65 7.98 -8.76
C ILE A 177 15.18 9.40 -8.90
N GLU A 178 16.22 9.75 -8.15
CA GLU A 178 16.81 11.09 -8.23
C GLU A 178 17.48 11.33 -9.59
N GLU A 179 18.15 10.31 -10.15
CA GLU A 179 18.64 10.36 -11.54
C GLU A 179 17.48 10.60 -12.51
N LYS A 180 16.38 9.85 -12.39
CA LYS A 180 15.21 10.00 -13.24
C LYS A 180 14.55 11.39 -13.07
N LYS A 181 14.49 11.94 -11.86
CA LYS A 181 14.01 13.31 -11.63
C LYS A 181 14.86 14.36 -12.34
N SER A 182 16.18 14.18 -12.38
CA SER A 182 17.10 15.14 -13.02
C SER A 182 16.88 15.28 -14.53
N GLN A 183 16.18 14.33 -15.15
CA GLN A 183 15.83 14.33 -16.56
C GLN A 183 14.56 15.15 -16.88
N PHE A 184 13.85 15.64 -15.85
CA PHE A 184 12.58 16.34 -16.02
C PHE A 184 12.62 17.74 -15.41
N GLU A 185 11.82 18.66 -15.97
CA GLU A 185 11.59 19.98 -15.38
C GLU A 185 11.03 19.82 -13.96
N VAL A 186 11.62 20.56 -13.01
CA VAL A 186 11.20 20.53 -11.60
C VAL A 186 9.71 20.85 -11.49
N ASN A 187 8.98 20.07 -10.69
CA ASN A 187 7.53 20.14 -10.51
C ASN A 187 6.67 19.77 -11.73
N SER A 188 7.25 19.31 -12.85
CA SER A 188 6.47 18.72 -13.94
C SER A 188 5.81 17.40 -13.51
N LEU A 189 4.81 16.93 -14.27
CA LEU A 189 4.14 15.66 -13.98
C LEU A 189 5.14 14.49 -13.92
N ASN A 190 6.07 14.43 -14.89
CA ASN A 190 7.07 13.36 -14.95
C ASN A 190 8.10 13.48 -13.82
N TRP A 191 8.45 14.69 -13.38
CA TRP A 191 9.28 14.89 -12.18
C TRP A 191 8.60 14.34 -10.93
N TRP A 192 7.32 14.67 -10.71
CA TRP A 192 6.56 14.12 -9.58
C TRP A 192 6.39 12.61 -9.67
N ARG A 193 6.22 12.06 -10.87
CA ARG A 193 6.02 10.62 -11.10
C ARG A 193 7.31 9.84 -11.36
N ALA A 194 8.48 10.44 -11.16
CA ALA A 194 9.77 9.75 -11.32
C ALA A 194 9.87 8.42 -10.54
N PRO A 195 9.33 8.28 -9.29
CA PRO A 195 9.30 6.98 -8.62
C PRO A 195 8.49 5.91 -9.36
N PHE A 196 7.35 6.30 -9.95
CA PHE A 196 6.51 5.41 -10.75
C PHE A 196 7.26 4.96 -12.02
N ILE A 197 7.85 5.92 -12.73
CA ILE A 197 8.59 5.67 -13.98
C ILE A 197 9.79 4.76 -13.71
N THR A 198 10.53 5.03 -12.63
CA THR A 198 11.70 4.24 -12.22
C THR A 198 11.32 2.80 -11.94
N LEU A 199 10.28 2.56 -11.12
CA LEU A 199 9.82 1.20 -10.85
C LEU A 199 9.35 0.50 -12.13
N THR A 200 8.63 1.21 -13.00
CA THR A 200 8.18 0.66 -14.28
C THR A 200 9.35 0.27 -15.19
N ASN A 201 10.43 1.05 -15.19
CA ASN A 201 11.63 0.73 -15.97
C ASN A 201 12.34 -0.50 -15.41
N ILE A 202 12.40 -0.66 -14.09
CA ILE A 202 12.96 -1.85 -13.45
C ILE A 202 12.12 -3.09 -13.78
N LEU A 203 10.79 -2.97 -13.81
CA LEU A 203 9.90 -4.09 -14.19
C LEU A 203 10.11 -4.56 -15.63
N ARG A 204 10.67 -3.72 -16.51
CA ARG A 204 11.01 -4.09 -17.89
C ARG A 204 12.37 -4.78 -18.00
N ASP A 205 13.21 -4.67 -16.97
CA ASP A 205 14.51 -5.32 -16.93
C ASP A 205 14.35 -6.77 -16.46
N GLU A 206 14.54 -7.72 -17.37
CA GLU A 206 14.45 -9.16 -17.08
C GLU A 206 15.49 -9.62 -16.04
N HIS A 207 16.53 -8.82 -15.78
CA HIS A 207 17.57 -9.11 -14.80
C HIS A 207 17.29 -8.50 -13.41
N ALA A 208 16.13 -7.88 -13.20
CA ALA A 208 15.74 -7.36 -11.89
C ALA A 208 15.56 -8.51 -10.88
N ALA A 209 16.47 -8.60 -9.90
CA ALA A 209 16.56 -9.71 -8.96
C ALA A 209 15.29 -9.92 -8.12
N THR A 210 14.98 -8.98 -7.22
CA THR A 210 13.92 -9.11 -6.20
C THR A 210 12.67 -8.26 -6.48
N ILE A 211 12.68 -7.48 -7.56
CA ILE A 211 11.60 -6.58 -7.97
C ILE A 211 11.10 -7.07 -9.34
N GLY A 212 9.79 -7.27 -9.48
CA GLY A 212 9.25 -7.81 -10.73
C GLY A 212 7.74 -8.06 -10.74
N GLY A 213 7.28 -8.73 -11.78
CA GLY A 213 5.87 -9.05 -11.97
C GLY A 213 5.05 -7.82 -12.38
N TYR A 214 3.93 -7.61 -11.70
CA TYR A 214 2.91 -6.64 -12.06
C TYR A 214 2.95 -5.40 -11.15
N LEU A 215 2.74 -4.25 -11.78
CA LEU A 215 2.68 -2.99 -11.08
C LEU A 215 1.31 -2.80 -10.40
N GLN A 216 1.34 -2.42 -9.13
CA GLN A 216 0.18 -2.04 -8.34
C GLN A 216 0.22 -0.55 -8.06
N PHE A 217 -0.94 0.12 -8.07
CA PHE A 217 -1.02 1.56 -7.85
C PHE A 217 -2.19 1.91 -6.92
N CYS A 218 -1.92 2.76 -5.93
CA CYS A 218 -2.88 3.21 -4.95
C CYS A 218 -2.77 4.73 -4.75
N ILE A 219 -3.90 5.42 -4.65
CA ILE A 219 -3.94 6.86 -4.33
C ILE A 219 -4.83 7.07 -3.11
N SER A 220 -4.35 7.87 -2.16
CA SER A 220 -5.11 8.39 -1.04
C SER A 220 -5.32 9.91 -1.13
N SER A 221 -6.55 10.33 -0.87
CA SER A 221 -7.02 11.71 -0.88
C SER A 221 -7.82 12.01 0.39
N SER A 222 -8.27 13.26 0.57
CA SER A 222 -9.16 13.64 1.67
C SER A 222 -10.53 12.94 1.64
N ILE A 223 -10.91 12.43 0.47
CA ILE A 223 -12.19 11.76 0.21
C ILE A 223 -12.06 10.26 0.45
N ASP A 224 -11.07 9.63 -0.18
CA ASP A 224 -10.97 8.17 -0.26
C ASP A 224 -9.54 7.70 -0.58
N THR A 225 -9.25 6.44 -0.24
CA THR A 225 -8.11 5.66 -0.72
C THR A 225 -8.58 4.61 -1.71
N ARG A 226 -7.98 4.55 -2.90
CA ARG A 226 -8.42 3.63 -3.96
C ARG A 226 -7.23 2.94 -4.64
N MET A 227 -7.43 1.67 -4.97
CA MET A 227 -6.58 0.95 -5.90
C MET A 227 -6.96 1.34 -7.33
N TYR A 228 -5.96 1.67 -8.13
CA TYR A 228 -6.13 2.09 -9.52
C TYR A 228 -5.66 1.00 -10.45
N PHE A 229 -6.40 0.83 -11.53
CA PHE A 229 -6.00 -0.06 -12.60
C PHE A 229 -4.86 0.57 -13.41
N ILE A 230 -3.92 -0.24 -13.88
CA ILE A 230 -2.86 0.22 -14.76
C ILE A 230 -3.01 -0.54 -16.06
N SER A 231 -3.37 0.19 -17.13
CA SER A 231 -3.56 -0.44 -18.43
C SER A 231 -2.21 -0.92 -18.97
N PRO A 232 -2.13 -2.16 -19.48
CA PRO A 232 -0.93 -2.61 -20.17
C PRO A 232 -0.63 -1.67 -21.35
N SER A 233 0.66 -1.52 -21.66
CA SER A 233 1.11 -0.71 -22.80
C SER A 233 0.72 -1.31 -24.15
N GLU A 234 0.44 -2.61 -24.19
CA GLU A 234 0.06 -3.35 -25.39
C GLU A 234 -1.24 -4.15 -25.13
N GLY A 235 -2.21 -4.00 -26.03
CA GLY A 235 -3.48 -4.75 -26.00
C GLY A 235 -4.61 -4.13 -25.16
N VAL A 236 -5.77 -4.79 -25.20
CA VAL A 236 -6.92 -4.51 -24.35
C VAL A 236 -6.96 -5.61 -23.30
N GLY A 237 -6.83 -5.25 -22.03
CA GLY A 237 -6.86 -6.22 -20.94
C GLY A 237 -7.04 -5.54 -19.60
N ALA A 238 -7.77 -6.20 -18.71
CA ALA A 238 -7.91 -5.76 -17.32
C ALA A 238 -7.37 -6.87 -16.42
N SER A 239 -6.19 -6.67 -15.83
CA SER A 239 -5.57 -7.64 -14.93
C SER A 239 -5.38 -7.12 -13.52
N ILE A 240 -5.73 -7.91 -12.50
CA ILE A 240 -5.33 -7.60 -11.12
C ILE A 240 -4.15 -8.49 -10.77
N VAL A 241 -2.96 -7.89 -10.67
CA VAL A 241 -1.73 -8.58 -10.29
C VAL A 241 -1.50 -9.83 -11.18
N GLY A 242 -1.70 -9.64 -12.48
CA GLY A 242 -1.52 -10.67 -13.50
C GLY A 242 -2.68 -11.63 -13.73
N PHE A 243 -3.76 -11.54 -12.96
CA PHE A 243 -4.98 -12.30 -13.24
C PHE A 243 -5.90 -11.52 -14.16
N ASP A 244 -6.14 -12.01 -15.38
CA ASP A 244 -7.07 -11.41 -16.33
C ASP A 244 -8.52 -11.52 -15.85
N LEU A 245 -9.20 -10.39 -15.75
CA LEU A 245 -10.53 -10.29 -15.16
C LEU A 245 -11.61 -10.98 -16.00
N PHE A 246 -11.42 -11.10 -17.31
CA PHE A 246 -12.44 -11.62 -18.22
C PHE A 246 -12.27 -13.10 -18.51
N THR A 247 -11.02 -13.56 -18.61
CA THR A 247 -10.68 -14.92 -19.03
C THR A 247 -10.30 -15.83 -17.86
N GLU A 248 -9.62 -15.32 -16.83
CA GLU A 248 -9.20 -16.12 -15.68
C GLU A 248 -10.13 -15.97 -14.48
N VAL A 249 -10.51 -14.74 -14.13
CA VAL A 249 -11.43 -14.51 -12.99
C VAL A 249 -12.88 -14.76 -13.41
N GLY A 250 -13.30 -14.19 -14.53
CA GLY A 250 -14.64 -14.32 -15.06
C GLY A 250 -15.72 -13.83 -14.08
N LEU A 251 -16.91 -14.42 -14.21
CA LEU A 251 -18.07 -14.10 -13.38
C LEU A 251 -17.97 -14.78 -12.01
N ILE A 252 -18.15 -13.99 -10.95
CA ILE A 252 -18.35 -14.47 -9.59
C ILE A 252 -19.86 -14.41 -9.31
N GLY A 253 -20.55 -15.52 -9.57
CA GLY A 253 -22.01 -15.54 -9.61
C GLY A 253 -22.53 -14.67 -10.76
N GLY A 254 -23.38 -13.68 -10.46
CA GLY A 254 -23.90 -12.72 -11.45
C GLY A 254 -23.08 -11.44 -11.59
N PHE A 255 -21.88 -11.37 -11.00
CA PHE A 255 -21.10 -10.14 -10.88
C PHE A 255 -19.71 -10.28 -11.50
N LEU A 256 -19.18 -9.19 -12.06
CA LEU A 256 -17.78 -9.07 -12.45
C LEU A 256 -17.01 -8.27 -11.39
N PRO A 257 -15.72 -8.57 -11.17
CA PRO A 257 -14.84 -7.68 -10.42
C PRO A 257 -14.88 -6.26 -11.02
N GLY A 258 -15.06 -5.26 -10.17
CA GLY A 258 -15.15 -3.86 -10.61
C GLY A 258 -13.83 -3.35 -11.17
N ILE A 259 -13.85 -2.83 -12.41
CA ILE A 259 -12.71 -2.13 -13.01
C ILE A 259 -12.78 -0.67 -12.56
N ASN A 260 -11.88 -0.28 -11.66
CA ASN A 260 -11.76 1.12 -11.24
C ASN A 260 -11.13 1.98 -12.34
N VAL A 261 -11.27 3.30 -12.21
CA VAL A 261 -10.53 4.28 -13.02
C VAL A 261 -9.06 3.89 -13.06
N GLY A 262 -8.47 3.89 -14.25
CA GLY A 262 -7.10 3.48 -14.46
C GLY A 262 -6.20 4.57 -15.03
N MET A 263 -4.93 4.24 -15.20
CA MET A 263 -3.92 5.07 -15.85
C MET A 263 -3.13 4.22 -16.86
N SER A 264 -2.65 4.84 -17.94
CA SER A 264 -1.73 4.18 -18.87
C SER A 264 -0.34 3.98 -18.24
N MET A 265 0.33 2.90 -18.60
CA MET A 265 1.75 2.71 -18.28
C MET A 265 2.60 3.84 -18.90
N PRO A 266 3.55 4.44 -18.16
CA PRO A 266 4.48 5.41 -18.73
C PRO A 266 5.44 4.72 -19.68
N GLY A 267 5.97 5.44 -20.67
CA GLY A 267 7.15 5.00 -21.42
C GLY A 267 8.43 5.04 -20.56
N PRO A 268 9.60 4.63 -21.10
CA PRO A 268 10.88 4.73 -20.41
C PRO A 268 11.24 6.14 -19.94
N ASP A 269 10.75 7.13 -20.68
CA ASP A 269 10.98 8.57 -20.49
C ASP A 269 9.74 9.30 -19.93
N GLY A 270 8.80 8.55 -19.35
CA GLY A 270 7.58 9.09 -18.74
C GLY A 270 6.38 9.12 -19.68
N TRP A 271 5.39 9.96 -19.34
CA TRP A 271 4.20 10.14 -20.18
C TRP A 271 4.44 11.20 -21.25
N ASN A 272 4.00 10.91 -22.47
CA ASN A 272 3.94 11.89 -23.55
C ASN A 272 2.84 12.90 -23.26
N LEU A 273 3.23 14.09 -22.82
CA LEU A 273 2.31 15.19 -22.53
C LEU A 273 1.88 15.95 -23.80
N THR A 274 2.39 15.56 -24.97
CA THR A 274 2.03 16.09 -26.29
C THR A 274 0.76 15.45 -26.84
N SER A 275 -0.33 15.51 -26.09
CA SER A 275 -1.69 15.57 -26.64
C SER A 275 -2.66 15.94 -25.52
N GLY A 276 -3.00 17.23 -25.46
CA GLY A 276 -4.24 17.63 -24.81
C GLY A 276 -5.40 16.97 -25.55
N SER A 277 -6.08 16.02 -24.90
CA SER A 277 -7.49 15.77 -25.17
C SER A 277 -8.27 16.57 -24.14
N ARG A 278 -8.94 17.61 -24.65
CA ARG A 278 -10.02 18.33 -23.98
C ARG A 278 -11.14 17.36 -23.61
#